data_AF-A0ABC8JJP6-F1
#
_entry.id   AF-A0ABC8JJP6-F1
#
_cell.length_a   1.000
_cell.length_b   1.000
_cell.length_c   1.000
_cell.angle_alpha   90.00
_cell.angle_beta   90.00
_cell.angle_gamma   90.00
#
_symmetry.space_group_name_H-M   'P 1'
#
loop_
_entity.id
_entity.type
_entity.pdbx_description
1 polymer ?
#
loop_
_entity_poly.entity_id
_entity_poly.type
_entity_poly.pdbx_seq_one_letter_code
_entity_poly.pdbx_strand_id
1 'polypeptide(L)'
;MREFAEAYLGVTIKNAVVTGPAYFNDSEHQATKDAGVIAGLNVMRIISKPTAAAIAYGLDKKATSVGEKNVLIFDLGGGTFDVSLLAIEEGIFEVKATAGDTHLGG
;
A
#
# COMPACT_ATOMS: atom_id res chain seq x y z
N MET A 1 17.10 -0.98 -0.34
CA MET A 1 16.24 -0.26 0.62
C MET A 1 16.59 -0.56 2.07
N ARG A 2 16.59 -1.84 2.52
CA ARG A 2 16.94 -2.20 3.92
C ARG A 2 18.27 -1.60 4.38
N GLU A 3 19.35 -1.84 3.64
CA GLU A 3 20.70 -1.37 4.02
C GLU A 3 20.79 0.15 4.17
N PHE A 4 20.12 0.92 3.29
CA PHE A 4 20.05 2.38 3.42
C PHE A 4 19.30 2.81 4.68
N ALA A 5 18.18 2.16 4.99
CA ALA A 5 17.41 2.45 6.20
C ALA A 5 18.17 2.05 7.48
N GLU A 6 18.91 0.95 7.45
CA GLU A 6 19.80 0.53 8.53
C GLU A 6 20.96 1.51 8.73
N ALA A 7 21.57 1.97 7.64
CA ALA A 7 22.62 2.99 7.68
C ALA A 7 22.10 4.33 8.25
N TYR A 8 20.87 4.71 7.90
CA TYR A 8 20.23 5.93 8.41
C TYR A 8 19.88 5.83 9.91
N LEU A 9 19.34 4.69 10.36
CA LEU A 9 18.88 4.51 11.74
C LEU A 9 19.96 3.98 12.69
N GLY A 10 21.06 3.43 12.16
CA GLY A 10 22.14 2.81 12.95
C GLY A 10 21.75 1.50 13.63
N VAL A 11 20.65 0.87 13.21
CA VAL A 11 20.12 -0.37 13.80
C VAL A 11 19.74 -1.37 12.72
N THR A 12 19.80 -2.66 13.05
CA THR A 12 19.32 -3.73 12.15
C THR A 12 17.79 -3.68 12.02
N ILE A 13 17.30 -3.71 10.79
CA ILE A 13 15.87 -3.72 10.48
C ILE A 13 15.45 -5.15 10.13
N LYS A 14 14.54 -5.70 10.94
CA LYS A 14 14.06 -7.08 10.77
C LYS A 14 12.64 -7.18 10.23
N ASN A 15 11.82 -6.15 10.40
CA ASN A 15 10.40 -6.19 10.08
C ASN A 15 10.04 -5.08 9.09
N ALA A 16 9.12 -5.38 8.16
CA ALA A 16 8.61 -4.40 7.22
C ALA A 16 7.12 -4.63 6.93
N VAL A 17 6.42 -3.55 6.64
CA VAL A 17 5.15 -3.57 5.90
C VAL A 17 5.48 -3.13 4.47
N VAL A 18 5.00 -3.88 3.49
CA VAL A 18 5.28 -3.62 2.07
C VAL A 18 3.97 -3.30 1.36
N THR A 19 4.01 -2.34 0.44
CA THR A 19 2.84 -1.97 -0.37
C THR A 19 2.82 -2.73 -1.69
N GLY A 20 1.65 -3.19 -2.13
CA GLY A 20 1.41 -3.76 -3.45
C GLY A 20 0.22 -3.08 -4.17
N PRO A 21 0.05 -3.23 -5.49
CA PRO A 21 -1.15 -2.78 -6.18
C PRO A 21 -2.44 -3.40 -5.60
N ALA A 22 -3.56 -2.68 -5.67
CA ALA A 22 -4.83 -3.17 -5.11
C ALA A 22 -5.41 -4.38 -5.86
N TYR A 23 -5.02 -4.58 -7.12
CA TYR A 23 -5.45 -5.70 -7.95
C TYR A 23 -4.56 -6.94 -7.84
N PHE A 24 -3.54 -6.94 -6.97
CA PHE A 24 -2.72 -8.13 -6.77
C PHE A 24 -3.53 -9.30 -6.21
N ASN A 25 -3.31 -10.46 -6.81
CA ASN A 25 -3.85 -11.73 -6.33
C ASN A 25 -2.93 -12.36 -5.27
N ASP A 26 -3.36 -13.49 -4.71
CA ASP A 26 -2.64 -14.19 -3.64
C ASP A 26 -1.24 -14.66 -4.05
N SER A 27 -1.05 -15.05 -5.32
CA SER A 27 0.26 -15.49 -5.82
C SER A 27 1.25 -14.32 -5.89
N GLU A 28 0.79 -13.16 -6.37
CA GLU A 28 1.61 -11.95 -6.44
C GLU A 28 1.94 -11.40 -5.04
N HIS A 29 0.99 -11.50 -4.10
CA HIS A 29 1.25 -11.21 -2.69
C HIS A 29 2.27 -12.16 -2.07
N GLN A 30 2.18 -13.46 -2.36
CA GLN A 30 3.13 -14.44 -1.84
C GLN A 30 4.52 -14.20 -2.41
N ALA A 31 4.64 -13.98 -3.72
CA ALA A 31 5.91 -13.65 -4.36
C ALA A 31 6.55 -12.38 -3.75
N THR A 32 5.74 -11.37 -3.42
CA THR A 32 6.21 -10.15 -2.75
C THR A 32 6.73 -10.44 -1.34
N LYS A 33 6.06 -11.31 -0.57
CA LYS A 33 6.53 -11.74 0.76
C LYS A 33 7.82 -12.55 0.66
N ASP A 34 7.89 -13.48 -0.28
CA ASP A 34 9.07 -14.33 -0.49
C ASP A 34 10.29 -13.49 -0.85
N ALA A 35 10.13 -12.46 -1.70
CA ALA A 35 11.18 -11.49 -1.98
C ALA A 35 11.68 -10.78 -0.71
N GLY A 36 10.77 -10.43 0.21
CA GLY A 36 11.11 -9.88 1.52
C GLY A 36 11.90 -10.86 2.39
N VAL A 37 11.49 -12.13 2.43
CA VAL A 37 12.19 -13.19 3.18
C VAL A 37 13.60 -13.43 2.63
N ILE A 38 13.75 -13.50 1.30
CA ILE A 38 15.05 -13.61 0.63
C ILE A 38 15.94 -12.41 0.98
N ALA A 39 15.36 -11.22 1.03
CA ALA A 39 16.04 -10.01 1.47
C ALA A 39 16.29 -9.96 3.00
N GLY A 40 15.95 -11.00 3.76
CA GLY A 40 16.15 -11.08 5.22
C GLY A 40 15.22 -10.17 6.02
N LEU A 41 14.00 -9.93 5.54
CA LEU A 41 12.95 -9.17 6.21
C LEU A 41 11.77 -10.08 6.56
N ASN A 42 11.25 -9.92 7.76
CA ASN A 42 9.93 -10.41 8.12
C ASN A 42 8.86 -9.45 7.59
N VAL A 43 8.16 -9.85 6.53
CA VAL A 43 7.08 -9.05 5.93
C VAL A 43 5.81 -9.23 6.76
N MET A 44 5.57 -8.30 7.69
CA MET A 44 4.47 -8.36 8.66
C MET A 44 3.10 -8.31 7.99
N ARG A 45 2.99 -7.51 6.92
CA ARG A 45 1.76 -7.33 6.15
C ARG A 45 2.08 -6.80 4.76
N ILE A 46 1.32 -7.24 3.78
CA ILE A 46 1.18 -6.53 2.50
C ILE A 46 -0.10 -5.70 2.58
N ILE A 47 -0.01 -4.41 2.27
CA ILE A 47 -1.18 -3.53 2.16
C ILE A 47 -1.27 -2.98 0.75
N SER A 48 -2.47 -2.65 0.30
CA SER A 48 -2.61 -2.02 -1.01
C SER A 48 -2.03 -0.60 -0.98
N LYS A 49 -1.43 -0.16 -2.09
CA LYS A 49 -0.98 1.22 -2.30
C LYS A 49 -2.08 2.25 -1.97
N PRO A 50 -3.33 2.15 -2.46
CA PRO A 50 -4.35 3.15 -2.15
C PRO A 50 -4.69 3.19 -0.65
N THR A 51 -4.72 2.05 0.05
CA THR A 51 -4.91 2.03 1.51
C THR A 51 -3.73 2.70 2.23
N ALA A 52 -2.50 2.43 1.81
CA ALA A 52 -1.31 3.07 2.37
C ALA A 52 -1.35 4.60 2.19
N ALA A 53 -1.78 5.08 1.01
CA ALA A 53 -1.96 6.51 0.75
C ALA A 53 -3.04 7.09 1.68
N ALA A 54 -4.19 6.44 1.82
CA ALA A 54 -5.26 6.93 2.68
C ALA A 54 -4.84 6.99 4.17
N ILE A 55 -4.05 6.03 4.65
CA ILE A 55 -3.44 6.06 6.00
C ILE A 55 -2.46 7.24 6.14
N ALA A 56 -1.64 7.52 5.13
CA ALA A 56 -0.66 8.61 5.17
C ALA A 56 -1.34 9.99 5.34
N TYR A 57 -2.53 10.18 4.77
CA TYR A 57 -3.35 11.39 4.95
C TYR A 57 -4.19 11.40 6.24
N GLY A 58 -4.09 10.35 7.06
CA GLY A 58 -4.84 10.16 8.31
C GLY A 58 -6.34 10.01 8.08
N LEU A 59 -6.75 9.43 6.96
CA LEU A 59 -8.17 9.30 6.60
C LEU A 59 -8.89 8.26 7.46
N ASP A 60 -8.18 7.27 8.02
CA ASP A 60 -8.66 6.38 9.08
C ASP A 60 -9.16 7.15 10.30
N LYS A 61 -8.38 8.13 10.75
CA LYS A 61 -8.68 8.92 11.96
C LYS A 61 -9.72 10.00 11.72
N LYS A 62 -9.83 10.48 10.48
CA LYS A 62 -10.81 11.50 10.09
C LYS A 62 -12.17 10.90 9.76
N ALA A 63 -12.26 9.59 9.48
CA ALA A 63 -13.52 8.91 9.22
C ALA A 63 -14.35 8.69 10.50
N THR A 64 -13.71 8.63 11.68
CA THR A 64 -14.41 8.41 12.95
C THR A 64 -15.35 9.54 13.39
N SER A 65 -15.30 10.70 12.75
CA SER A 65 -16.10 11.88 13.09
C SER A 65 -17.23 12.18 12.11
N VAL A 66 -17.25 11.56 10.93
CA VAL A 66 -18.21 11.89 9.85
C VAL A 66 -18.44 10.67 8.95
N GLY A 67 -19.32 9.74 9.37
CA GLY A 67 -19.88 8.64 8.54
C GLY A 67 -18.91 7.87 7.62
N GLU A 68 -19.48 7.13 6.67
CA GLU A 68 -18.68 6.55 5.57
C GLU A 68 -18.10 7.67 4.70
N LYS A 69 -16.80 7.57 4.37
CA LYS A 69 -16.13 8.47 3.42
C LYS A 69 -15.68 7.73 2.19
N ASN A 70 -16.08 8.24 1.03
CA ASN A 70 -15.60 7.77 -0.26
C ASN A 70 -14.39 8.60 -0.71
N VAL A 71 -13.30 7.93 -1.03
CA VAL A 71 -12.00 8.54 -1.37
C VAL A 71 -11.51 7.96 -2.69
N LEU A 72 -11.31 8.83 -3.67
CA LEU A 72 -10.66 8.46 -4.92
C LEU A 72 -9.14 8.64 -4.79
N ILE A 73 -8.39 7.58 -5.02
CA ILE A 73 -6.94 7.60 -5.11
C ILE A 73 -6.55 7.60 -6.59
N PHE A 74 -5.73 8.57 -6.99
CA PHE A 74 -5.16 8.68 -8.33
C PHE A 74 -3.65 8.49 -8.21
N ASP A 75 -3.13 7.37 -8.71
CA ASP A 75 -1.70 7.01 -8.68
C ASP A 75 -1.18 6.95 -10.13
N LEU A 76 -0.48 8.00 -10.54
CA LEU A 76 0.20 8.06 -11.84
C LEU A 76 1.71 7.98 -11.62
N GLY A 77 2.25 6.79 -11.84
CA GLY A 77 3.66 6.49 -11.69
C GLY A 77 4.47 6.68 -12.97
N GLY A 78 5.72 6.21 -12.93
CA GLY A 78 6.61 6.24 -14.11
C GLY A 78 6.30 5.19 -15.17
N GLY A 79 5.53 4.14 -14.86
CA GLY A 79 5.18 3.11 -15.85
C GLY A 79 3.79 2.49 -15.69
N THR A 80 3.04 2.90 -14.67
CA THR A 80 1.68 2.41 -14.42
C THR A 80 0.79 3.57 -13.99
N PHE A 81 -0.48 3.49 -14.35
CA PHE A 81 -1.53 4.40 -13.94
C PHE A 81 -2.64 3.60 -13.27
N ASP A 82 -2.96 3.91 -12.02
CA ASP A 82 -3.97 3.23 -11.22
C ASP A 82 -4.93 4.25 -10.58
N VAL A 83 -6.22 3.97 -10.64
CA VAL A 83 -7.28 4.72 -9.94
C VAL A 83 -8.08 3.74 -9.09
N SER A 84 -8.18 4.04 -7.80
CA SER A 84 -8.95 3.23 -6.85
C SER A 84 -9.98 4.09 -6.10
N LEU A 85 -11.20 3.57 -5.96
CA LEU A 85 -12.22 4.14 -5.07
C LEU A 85 -12.22 3.35 -3.76
N LEU A 86 -11.99 4.04 -2.65
CA LEU A 86 -12.04 3.48 -1.30
C LEU A 86 -13.29 3.98 -0.58
N ALA A 87 -13.99 3.08 0.12
CA ALA A 87 -14.88 3.47 1.21
C ALA A 87 -14.13 3.29 2.53
N ILE A 88 -14.21 4.30 3.40
CA ILE A 88 -13.54 4.32 4.70
C ILE A 88 -14.59 4.58 5.77
N GLU A 89 -14.75 3.64 6.69
CA GLU A 89 -15.70 3.72 7.79
C GLU A 89 -15.07 3.10 9.04
N GLU A 90 -15.06 3.83 10.15
CA GLU A 90 -14.51 3.36 11.45
C GLU A 90 -13.08 2.76 11.36
N GLY A 91 -12.25 3.27 10.45
CA GLY A 91 -10.88 2.79 10.23
C GLY A 91 -10.78 1.51 9.38
N ILE A 92 -11.90 0.98 8.91
CA ILE A 92 -11.96 -0.08 7.90
C ILE A 92 -11.83 0.56 6.52
N PHE A 93 -10.96 -0.02 5.69
CA PHE A 93 -10.72 0.41 4.31
C PHE A 93 -11.22 -0.67 3.37
N GLU A 94 -12.18 -0.33 2.52
CA GLU A 94 -12.70 -1.22 1.49
C GLU A 94 -12.44 -0.64 0.11
N VAL A 95 -11.75 -1.41 -0.74
CA VAL A 95 -11.56 -1.06 -2.15
C VAL A 95 -12.85 -1.39 -2.89
N LYS A 96 -13.62 -0.36 -3.28
CA LYS A 96 -14.88 -0.53 -4.01
C LYS A 96 -14.68 -0.78 -5.49
N ALA A 97 -13.68 -0.13 -6.09
CA ALA A 97 -13.31 -0.30 -7.48
C ALA A 97 -11.84 0.03 -7.69
N THR A 98 -11.22 -0.61 -8.67
CA THR A 98 -9.89 -0.25 -9.19
C THR A 98 -9.89 -0.39 -10.70
N ALA A 99 -9.32 0.60 -11.39
CA ALA A 99 -9.12 0.62 -12.84
C ALA A 99 -7.76 1.28 -13.13
N GLY A 100 -7.22 1.07 -14.32
CA GLY A 100 -5.90 1.60 -14.66
C GLY A 100 -5.36 1.08 -15.98
N ASP A 101 -4.11 1.46 -16.25
CA ASP A 101 -3.31 0.98 -17.36
C ASP A 101 -1.89 0.67 -16.86
N THR A 102 -1.50 -0.59 -17.02
CA THR A 102 -0.20 -1.12 -16.57
C THR A 102 0.97 -0.74 -17.47
N HIS A 103 0.72 0.00 -18.56
CA HIS A 103 1.72 0.44 -19.53
C HIS A 103 1.64 1.95 -19.82
N LEU A 104 0.96 2.73 -18.97
CA LEU A 104 0.88 4.18 -19.06
C LEU A 104 1.61 4.81 -17.87
N GLY A 105 2.53 5.74 -18.14
CA GLY A 105 3.30 6.45 -17.12
C GLY A 105 3.93 7.72 -17.67
N GLY A 106 4.76 8.36 -16.84
CA GLY A 106 5.52 9.58 -17.19
C GLY A 106 6.68 9.39 -18.17
#